data_AF-A0A6C0J947-F1
#
_entry.id   AF-A0A6C0J947-F1
#
_cell.length_a   1.000
_cell.length_b   1.000
_cell.length_c   1.000
_cell.angle_alpha   90.00
_cell.angle_beta   90.00
_cell.angle_gamma   90.00
#
_symmetry.space_group_name_H-M   'P 1'
#
loop_
_entity.id
_entity.type
_entity.pdbx_description
1 polymer ?
#
loop_
_entity_poly.entity_id
_entity_poly.type
_entity_poly.pdbx_seq_one_letter_code
_entity_poly.pdbx_strand_id
1 'polypeptide(L)'
;MSENRTNTPPCVAVIQKWRESYHGVSSNETECVKYLSTKYLICWDTHYYDSDSSDDEYDDYDIIEQIDSALDFADARDNSGQIIPSWSSHVPCIIRKAYYYRDRRFGIRNYGIEKFQKLWKNFHYIKMTRYKAVKYLQYRQLYGKYPKKILH
;
A
#
# COMPACT_ATOMS: atom_id res chain seq x y z
N MET A 1 -32.40 -3.62 7.04
CA MET A 1 -31.93 -4.14 5.75
C MET A 1 -30.64 -3.40 5.41
N SER A 2 -29.47 -4.00 5.65
CA SER A 2 -28.18 -3.35 5.40
C SER A 2 -27.74 -3.63 3.97
N GLU A 3 -27.73 -2.61 3.14
CA GLU A 3 -27.12 -2.67 1.81
C GLU A 3 -25.65 -3.09 1.95
N ASN A 4 -25.33 -4.29 1.47
CA ASN A 4 -23.95 -4.74 1.27
C ASN A 4 -23.34 -3.90 0.13
N ARG A 5 -22.92 -2.67 0.43
CA ARG A 5 -22.06 -1.87 -0.45
C ARG A 5 -20.66 -2.49 -0.44
N THR A 6 -20.48 -3.59 -1.17
CA THR A 6 -19.21 -4.32 -1.26
C THR A 6 -18.43 -4.05 -2.55
N ASN A 7 -18.85 -3.05 -3.33
CA ASN A 7 -18.16 -2.60 -4.53
C ASN A 7 -17.24 -1.41 -4.23
N THR A 8 -16.55 -1.41 -3.09
CA THR A 8 -15.50 -0.42 -2.86
C THR A 8 -14.33 -0.77 -3.79
N PRO A 9 -13.93 0.14 -4.70
CA PRO A 9 -12.81 -0.12 -5.60
C PRO A 9 -11.52 -0.36 -4.81
N PRO A 10 -10.51 -1.05 -5.39
CA PRO A 10 -9.22 -1.21 -4.75
C PRO A 10 -8.65 0.16 -4.37
N CYS A 11 -8.15 0.31 -3.15
CA CYS A 11 -7.63 1.59 -2.66
C CYS A 11 -6.25 1.44 -2.03
N VAL A 12 -5.54 2.56 -1.96
CA VAL A 12 -4.29 2.67 -1.21
C VAL A 12 -4.64 2.81 0.28
N ALA A 13 -4.01 1.99 1.10
CA ALA A 13 -4.20 1.97 2.54
C ALA A 13 -2.89 1.65 3.26
N VAL A 14 -2.75 2.16 4.48
CA VAL A 14 -1.74 1.71 5.43
C VAL A 14 -2.41 0.79 6.43
N ILE A 15 -1.88 -0.43 6.51
CA ILE A 15 -2.41 -1.46 7.41
C ILE A 15 -1.38 -1.88 8.45
N GLN A 16 -1.86 -2.40 9.56
CA GLN A 16 -1.04 -3.00 10.60
C GLN A 16 -1.60 -4.36 10.99
N LYS A 17 -0.72 -5.36 11.20
CA LYS A 17 -1.19 -6.66 11.71
C LYS A 17 -1.71 -6.47 13.13
N TRP A 18 -2.94 -6.91 13.38
CA TRP A 18 -3.52 -6.77 14.72
C TRP A 18 -2.70 -7.53 15.74
N ARG A 19 -2.46 -6.89 16.88
CA ARG A 19 -1.76 -7.41 18.05
C ARG A 19 -2.38 -6.86 19.32
N GLU A 20 -2.62 -7.73 20.27
CA GLU A 20 -3.17 -7.39 21.60
C GLU A 20 -2.34 -6.31 22.30
N SER A 21 -1.01 -6.43 22.27
CA SER A 21 -0.09 -5.49 22.92
C SER A 21 -0.16 -4.05 22.42
N TYR A 22 -0.66 -3.83 21.21
CA TYR A 22 -0.69 -2.50 20.58
C TYR A 22 -2.11 -1.95 20.42
N HIS A 23 -3.11 -2.83 20.28
CA HIS A 23 -4.46 -2.43 19.93
C HIS A 23 -5.48 -2.68 21.06
N GLY A 24 -5.04 -3.28 22.16
CA GLY A 24 -5.89 -3.62 23.30
C GLY A 24 -6.95 -4.69 22.98
N VAL A 25 -7.50 -5.27 24.02
CA VAL A 25 -8.58 -6.26 23.96
C VAL A 25 -9.61 -5.89 25.01
N SER A 26 -10.86 -5.72 24.61
CA SER A 26 -11.96 -5.58 25.56
C SER A 26 -12.32 -6.94 26.18
N SER A 27 -12.96 -6.94 27.35
CA SER A 27 -13.40 -8.17 28.05
C SER A 27 -14.26 -9.09 27.16
N ASN A 28 -14.99 -8.51 26.21
CA ASN A 28 -15.86 -9.26 25.31
C ASN A 28 -15.10 -9.84 24.10
N GLU A 29 -13.88 -9.36 23.79
CA GLU A 29 -13.07 -9.76 22.64
C GLU A 29 -12.08 -10.89 22.92
N THR A 30 -11.92 -11.31 24.18
CA THR A 30 -10.93 -12.31 24.61
C THR A 30 -11.03 -13.62 23.82
N GLU A 31 -12.25 -14.08 23.53
CA GLU A 31 -12.48 -15.31 22.74
C GLU A 31 -12.08 -15.16 21.27
N CYS A 32 -12.11 -13.93 20.75
CA CYS A 32 -11.81 -13.61 19.36
C CYS A 32 -10.34 -13.25 19.12
N VAL A 33 -9.51 -13.13 20.15
CA VAL A 33 -8.09 -12.71 20.04
C VAL A 33 -7.32 -13.54 19.01
N LYS A 34 -7.49 -14.87 19.03
CA LYS A 34 -6.86 -15.76 18.05
C LYS A 34 -7.27 -15.42 16.62
N TYR A 35 -8.56 -15.18 16.39
CA TYR A 35 -9.07 -14.78 15.09
C TYR A 35 -8.53 -13.41 14.67
N LEU A 36 -8.59 -12.41 15.56
CA LEU A 36 -8.13 -11.05 15.31
C LEU A 36 -6.63 -11.00 14.97
N SER A 37 -5.80 -11.82 15.62
CA SER A 37 -4.36 -11.94 15.35
C SER A 37 -4.01 -12.36 13.91
N THR A 38 -4.98 -12.91 13.17
CA THR A 38 -4.82 -13.25 11.74
C THR A 38 -5.17 -12.11 10.79
N LYS A 39 -5.70 -10.99 11.30
CA LYS A 39 -6.25 -9.89 10.51
C LYS A 39 -5.34 -8.66 10.53
N TYR A 40 -5.63 -7.77 9.59
CA TYR A 40 -4.95 -6.49 9.44
C TYR A 40 -5.94 -5.37 9.69
N LEU A 41 -5.60 -4.48 10.62
CA LEU A 41 -6.32 -3.24 10.84
C LEU A 41 -5.94 -2.23 9.76
N ILE A 42 -6.91 -1.40 9.38
CA ILE A 42 -6.66 -0.23 8.54
C ILE A 42 -6.33 0.92 9.50
N CYS A 43 -5.12 1.46 9.36
CA CYS A 43 -4.68 2.63 10.14
C CYS A 43 -4.94 3.93 9.37
N TRP A 44 -4.85 3.87 8.04
CA TRP A 44 -5.15 4.96 7.13
C TRP A 44 -5.60 4.39 5.79
N ASP A 45 -6.58 4.99 5.13
CA ASP A 45 -6.93 4.67 3.75
C ASP A 45 -7.50 5.86 2.98
N THR A 46 -7.47 5.72 1.66
CA THR A 46 -7.98 6.71 0.70
C THR A 46 -9.51 6.68 0.54
N HIS A 47 -10.20 5.73 1.18
CA HIS A 47 -11.67 5.59 1.11
C HIS A 47 -12.44 6.56 2.01
N TYR A 48 -11.76 7.49 2.71
CA TYR A 48 -12.36 8.31 3.76
C TYR A 48 -13.23 9.51 3.27
N TYR A 49 -13.69 9.51 2.03
CA TYR A 49 -14.48 10.62 1.46
C TYR A 49 -15.90 10.26 0.99
N ASP A 50 -16.45 9.12 1.43
CA ASP A 50 -17.78 8.67 0.97
C ASP A 50 -18.92 8.91 1.98
N SER A 51 -18.72 9.76 2.99
CA SER A 51 -19.80 10.14 3.91
C SER A 51 -19.77 11.62 4.27
N ASP A 52 -20.74 12.34 3.71
CA ASP A 52 -21.31 13.61 4.19
C ASP A 52 -20.53 14.91 3.97
N SER A 53 -20.07 15.18 2.75
CA SER A 53 -19.87 16.57 2.30
C SER A 53 -20.52 16.79 0.94
N SER A 54 -21.70 17.39 0.98
CA SER A 54 -22.13 18.33 -0.03
C SER A 54 -21.09 19.44 -0.09
N ASP A 55 -20.17 19.39 -1.04
CA ASP A 55 -19.52 20.57 -1.60
C ASP A 55 -18.72 20.17 -2.85
N ASP A 56 -18.90 20.99 -3.88
CA ASP A 56 -18.42 20.84 -5.24
C ASP A 56 -16.91 21.11 -5.37
N GLU A 57 -16.07 20.34 -4.66
CA GLU A 57 -14.61 20.48 -4.74
C GLU A 57 -13.89 19.17 -4.34
N TYR A 58 -14.29 18.04 -4.94
CA TYR A 58 -13.41 16.87 -4.95
C TYR A 58 -12.29 17.13 -5.94
N ASP A 59 -11.24 17.81 -5.48
CA ASP A 59 -9.95 17.76 -6.14
C ASP A 59 -9.60 16.28 -6.35
N ASP A 60 -9.42 15.89 -7.61
CA ASP A 60 -8.89 14.61 -8.04
C ASP A 60 -7.53 14.41 -7.36
N TYR A 61 -7.51 13.88 -6.13
CA TYR A 61 -6.28 13.56 -5.43
C TYR A 61 -5.49 12.61 -6.33
N ASP A 62 -4.37 13.08 -6.86
CA ASP A 62 -3.56 12.31 -7.79
C ASP A 62 -3.13 10.99 -7.11
N ILE A 63 -3.13 9.90 -7.88
CA ILE A 63 -2.73 8.58 -7.39
C ILE A 63 -1.32 8.65 -6.80
N ILE A 64 -0.46 9.51 -7.33
CA ILE A 64 0.89 9.74 -6.81
C ILE A 64 0.83 10.35 -5.41
N GLU A 65 0.05 11.41 -5.19
CA GLU A 65 -0.11 12.05 -3.88
C GLU A 65 -0.72 11.11 -2.83
N GLN A 66 -1.65 10.26 -3.25
CA GLN A 66 -2.22 9.22 -2.39
C GLN A 66 -1.17 8.19 -1.96
N ILE A 67 -0.28 7.79 -2.88
CA ILE A 67 0.82 6.86 -2.58
C ILE A 67 1.84 7.53 -1.66
N ASP A 68 2.23 8.77 -1.95
CA ASP A 68 3.19 9.52 -1.14
C ASP A 68 2.68 9.73 0.28
N SER A 69 1.41 10.12 0.43
CA SER A 69 0.75 10.24 1.74
C SER A 69 0.75 8.91 2.51
N ALA A 70 0.52 7.79 1.83
CA ALA A 70 0.57 6.47 2.45
C ALA A 70 1.99 6.06 2.88
N LEU A 71 2.99 6.45 2.10
CA LEU A 71 4.40 6.21 2.42
C LEU A 71 4.85 7.06 3.60
N ASP A 72 4.47 8.34 3.64
CA ASP A 72 4.75 9.26 4.73
C ASP A 72 4.10 8.79 6.03
N PHE A 73 2.83 8.38 5.98
CA PHE A 73 2.14 7.81 7.14
C PHE A 73 2.81 6.53 7.64
N ALA A 74 3.30 5.69 6.72
CA ALA A 74 3.99 4.46 7.07
C ALA A 74 5.45 4.66 7.48
N ASP A 75 6.01 5.88 7.33
CA ASP A 75 7.39 6.13 7.75
C ASP A 75 7.46 6.06 9.27
N ALA A 76 8.20 5.07 9.75
CA ALA A 76 8.39 4.84 11.17
C ALA A 76 9.42 5.79 11.78
N ARG A 77 10.04 6.67 10.99
CA ARG A 77 11.08 7.59 11.46
C ARG A 77 10.47 8.87 12.03
N ASP A 78 11.00 9.32 13.15
CA ASP A 78 10.68 10.64 13.71
C ASP A 78 11.44 11.76 12.96
N ASN A 79 11.19 13.01 13.37
CA ASN A 79 11.88 14.21 12.82
C ASN A 79 13.41 14.18 13.02
N SER A 80 13.92 13.31 13.89
CA SER A 80 15.35 13.10 14.13
C SER A 80 15.91 11.88 13.37
N GLY A 81 15.07 11.20 12.57
CA GLY A 81 15.42 10.00 11.81
C GLY A 81 15.45 8.70 12.63
N GLN A 82 15.02 8.71 13.90
CA GLN A 82 14.98 7.52 14.75
C GLN A 82 13.73 6.68 14.47
N ILE A 83 13.91 5.36 14.44
CA ILE A 83 12.81 4.43 14.17
C ILE A 83 11.96 4.26 15.42
N ILE A 84 10.68 4.56 15.31
CA ILE A 84 9.64 4.33 16.31
C ILE A 84 9.16 2.87 16.19
N PRO A 85 9.44 1.99 17.16
CA PRO A 85 9.17 0.56 17.02
C PRO A 85 7.70 0.20 16.82
N SER A 86 6.77 0.94 17.46
CA SER A 86 5.33 0.73 17.32
C SER A 86 4.85 1.00 15.89
N TRP A 87 5.49 1.93 15.19
CA TRP A 87 5.15 2.31 13.82
C TRP A 87 5.86 1.50 12.75
N SER A 88 6.94 0.78 13.11
CA SER A 88 7.70 -0.08 12.19
C SER A 88 6.93 -1.22 11.52
N SER A 89 5.70 -1.48 11.97
CA SER A 89 4.86 -2.57 11.47
C SER A 89 3.71 -2.11 10.56
N HIS A 90 3.65 -0.81 10.26
CA HIS A 90 2.78 -0.28 9.23
C HIS A 90 3.24 -0.72 7.84
N VAL A 91 2.28 -1.10 7.01
CA VAL A 91 2.54 -1.58 5.66
C VAL A 91 1.62 -0.84 4.70
N PRO A 92 2.15 0.04 3.84
CA PRO A 92 1.38 0.62 2.75
C PRO A 92 1.09 -0.48 1.73
N CYS A 93 -0.17 -0.60 1.31
CA CYS A 93 -0.62 -1.63 0.39
C CYS A 93 -1.90 -1.23 -0.34
N ILE A 94 -2.27 -2.04 -1.33
CA ILE A 94 -3.60 -1.95 -1.95
C ILE A 94 -4.51 -2.95 -1.27
N ILE A 95 -5.63 -2.47 -0.72
CA ILE A 95 -6.67 -3.33 -0.17
C ILE A 95 -7.77 -3.56 -1.20
N ARG A 96 -8.36 -4.76 -1.19
CA ARG A 96 -9.49 -5.11 -2.06
C ARG A 96 -10.85 -4.80 -1.43
N LYS A 97 -10.89 -4.75 -0.10
CA LYS A 97 -12.12 -4.58 0.69
C LYS A 97 -11.78 -4.17 2.10
N ALA A 98 -12.54 -3.23 2.64
CA ALA A 98 -12.59 -2.92 4.06
C ALA A 98 -13.88 -3.47 4.69
N TYR A 99 -13.85 -3.79 5.98
CA TYR A 99 -15.04 -4.16 6.75
C TYR A 99 -14.87 -3.76 8.21
N TYR A 100 -15.99 -3.52 8.88
CA TYR A 100 -16.01 -3.26 10.32
C TYR A 100 -16.32 -4.53 11.09
N TYR A 101 -15.64 -4.70 12.22
CA TYR A 101 -15.95 -5.74 13.19
C TYR A 101 -15.66 -5.19 14.59
N ARG A 102 -16.69 -5.14 15.44
CA ARG A 102 -16.60 -4.62 16.83
C ARG A 102 -15.87 -3.28 16.90
N ASP A 103 -16.39 -2.31 16.15
CA ASP A 103 -15.89 -0.92 16.10
C ASP A 103 -14.46 -0.73 15.58
N ARG A 104 -13.86 -1.80 15.05
CA ARG A 104 -12.54 -1.75 14.41
C ARG A 104 -12.68 -1.97 12.91
N ARG A 105 -11.92 -1.19 12.14
CA ARG A 105 -11.88 -1.29 10.67
C ARG A 105 -10.76 -2.22 10.24
N PHE A 106 -11.11 -3.30 9.55
CA PHE A 106 -10.17 -4.29 9.03
C PHE A 106 -10.08 -4.23 7.51
N GLY A 107 -8.89 -4.53 6.99
CA GLY A 107 -8.59 -4.53 5.57
C GLY A 107 -8.26 -5.93 5.07
N ILE A 108 -8.73 -6.25 3.86
CA ILE A 108 -8.26 -7.42 3.13
C ILE A 108 -7.31 -6.96 2.04
N ARG A 109 -6.05 -7.39 2.15
CA ARG A 109 -5.00 -7.10 1.17
C ARG A 109 -5.33 -7.68 -0.20
N ASN A 110 -4.92 -6.97 -1.25
CA ASN A 110 -4.90 -7.50 -2.60
C ASN A 110 -3.58 -8.25 -2.85
N TYR A 111 -3.55 -9.55 -2.60
CA TYR A 111 -2.34 -10.34 -2.88
C TYR A 111 -2.05 -10.52 -4.39
N GLY A 112 -3.05 -10.31 -5.25
CA GLY A 112 -2.89 -10.43 -6.70
C GLY A 112 -1.91 -9.41 -7.26
N ILE A 113 -2.07 -8.14 -6.86
CA ILE A 113 -1.18 -7.07 -7.30
C ILE A 113 0.25 -7.25 -6.76
N GLU A 114 0.40 -7.70 -5.51
CA GLU A 114 1.71 -7.99 -4.93
C GLU A 114 2.44 -9.12 -5.67
N LYS A 115 1.70 -10.19 -6.03
CA LYS A 115 2.23 -11.28 -6.85
C LYS A 115 2.63 -10.79 -8.23
N PHE A 116 1.78 -9.97 -8.86
CA PHE A 116 2.08 -9.37 -10.15
C PHE A 116 3.34 -8.51 -10.11
N GLN A 117 3.48 -7.62 -9.11
CA GLN A 117 4.68 -6.80 -8.92
C GLN A 117 5.95 -7.66 -8.76
N LYS A 118 5.88 -8.76 -8.00
CA LYS A 118 7.01 -9.69 -7.86
C LYS A 118 7.37 -10.38 -9.17
N LEU A 119 6.37 -10.89 -9.89
CA LEU A 119 6.56 -11.50 -11.20
C LEU A 119 7.16 -10.51 -12.20
N TRP A 120 6.65 -9.27 -12.21
CA TRP A 120 7.13 -8.21 -13.08
C TRP A 120 8.58 -7.83 -12.77
N LYS A 121 8.94 -7.69 -11.50
CA LYS A 121 10.33 -7.43 -11.08
C LYS A 121 11.27 -8.55 -11.53
N ASN A 122 10.88 -9.81 -11.34
CA ASN A 122 11.66 -10.96 -11.77
C ASN A 122 11.80 -11.04 -13.28
N PHE A 123 10.69 -10.86 -14.01
CA PHE A 123 10.68 -10.81 -15.45
C PHE A 123 11.59 -9.70 -15.97
N HIS A 124 11.46 -8.48 -15.42
CA HIS A 124 12.29 -7.34 -15.76
C HIS A 124 13.76 -7.64 -15.51
N TYR A 125 14.12 -8.16 -14.34
CA TYR A 125 15.50 -8.52 -14.01
C TYR A 125 16.10 -9.52 -15.02
N ILE A 126 15.40 -10.63 -15.31
CA ILE A 126 15.84 -11.65 -16.27
C ILE A 126 15.92 -11.09 -17.69
N LYS A 127 14.97 -10.24 -18.09
CA LYS A 127 14.98 -9.62 -19.42
C LYS A 127 16.16 -8.65 -19.55
N MET A 128 16.44 -7.87 -18.51
CA MET A 128 17.55 -6.92 -18.46
C MET A 128 18.90 -7.62 -18.56
N THR A 129 19.12 -8.74 -17.87
CA THR A 129 20.39 -9.49 -17.99
C THR A 129 20.64 -10.04 -19.40
N ARG A 130 19.58 -10.28 -20.19
CA ARG A 130 19.69 -10.71 -21.59
C ARG A 130 19.95 -9.58 -22.58
N TYR A 131 19.76 -8.31 -22.19
CA TYR A 131 20.11 -7.18 -23.05
C TYR A 131 21.62 -6.95 -23.02
N LYS A 132 22.28 -7.09 -24.18
CA LYS A 132 23.74 -6.90 -24.37
C LYS A 132 24.29 -5.53 -23.94
N ALA A 133 23.44 -4.56 -23.63
CA ALA A 133 23.83 -3.19 -23.33
C ALA A 133 22.83 -2.48 -22.39
N VAL A 134 22.65 -3.03 -21.18
CA VAL A 134 21.75 -2.45 -20.16
C VAL A 134 22.06 -0.98 -19.88
N LYS A 135 23.35 -0.61 -19.85
CA LYS A 135 23.82 0.79 -19.64
C LYS A 135 23.32 1.80 -20.68
N TYR A 136 22.85 1.36 -21.85
CA TYR A 136 22.41 2.25 -22.93
C TYR A 136 20.89 2.26 -23.14
N LEU A 137 20.12 1.63 -22.24
CA LEU A 137 18.65 1.62 -22.34
C LEU A 137 18.03 3.01 -22.12
N GLN A 138 18.46 3.76 -21.10
CA GLN A 138 18.03 5.15 -20.89
C GLN A 138 18.38 6.03 -22.11
N TYR A 139 19.59 5.88 -22.65
CA TYR A 139 20.01 6.60 -23.85
C TYR A 139 19.13 6.27 -25.06
N ARG A 140 18.76 4.99 -25.22
CA ARG A 140 17.87 4.54 -26.29
C ARG A 140 16.43 5.03 -26.12
N GLN A 141 15.96 5.18 -24.88
CA GLN A 141 14.64 5.71 -24.56
C GLN A 141 14.54 7.22 -24.85
N LEU A 142 15.62 7.97 -24.57
CA LEU A 142 15.69 9.42 -24.83
C LEU A 142 15.97 9.75 -26.31
N TYR A 143 16.82 8.98 -26.99
CA TYR A 143 17.35 9.36 -28.31
C TYR A 143 17.04 8.35 -29.44
N GLY A 144 16.41 7.22 -29.14
CA GLY A 144 16.01 6.19 -30.12
C GLY A 144 17.15 5.38 -30.76
N LYS A 145 18.42 5.71 -30.48
CA LYS A 145 19.60 5.08 -31.12
C LYS A 145 20.64 4.66 -30.07
N TYR A 146 21.50 3.70 -30.41
CA TYR A 146 22.65 3.35 -29.56
C TYR A 146 23.72 4.45 -29.64
N PRO A 147 24.42 4.78 -28.54
CA PRO A 147 25.52 5.72 -28.59
C PRO A 147 26.60 5.14 -29.51
N LYS A 148 27.03 5.92 -30.51
CA LYS A 148 28.14 5.53 -31.38
C LYS A 148 29.35 5.35 -30.46
N LYS A 149 29.92 4.14 -30.44
CA LYS A 149 31.20 3.90 -29.76
C LYS A 149 32.22 4.86 -30.37
N ILE A 150 32.75 5.78 -29.57
CA ILE A 150 33.97 6.49 -29.90
C ILE A 150 35.07 5.44 -29.70
N LEU A 151 35.50 4.82 -30.80
CA LEU A 151 36.71 4.01 -30.83
C LEU A 151 37.87 4.97 -30.59
N HIS A 152 38.53 4.84 -29.44
CA HIS A 152 39.88 5.35 -29.21
C HIS A 152 40.87 4.21 -29.44
#